data_AF-A0A1F2UEP9-F1
#
_entry.id   AF-A0A1F2UEP9-F1
#
_cell.length_a   1.000
_cell.length_b   1.000
_cell.length_c   1.000
_cell.angle_alpha   90.00
_cell.angle_beta   90.00
_cell.angle_gamma   90.00
#
_symmetry.space_group_name_H-M   'P 1'
#
loop_
_entity.id
_entity.type
_entity.pdbx_description
1 polymer ?
#
loop_
_entity_poly.entity_id
_entity_poly.type
_entity_poly.pdbx_seq_one_letter_code
_entity_poly.pdbx_strand_id
1 'polypeptide(L)'
;MGGSGQAMIGLLIWRELTVISRTGGYWMAMAVHIVLLAAVVLIWSDRIPVLDGTFLDQAVAVQTAVLSIVLPWAAVRCGGTDHDGGPALLAATIATRPSRVVLAKCVGLSAALAAIVMSGLPLAILAQQVSALPRLRVPLDMLPLVALSSFAAAVSTATLLWPVNRLARWCVATAATAGAAYWAPSGAISTMVFLGVGLIGSLVVSLSADSSLRYLPDCHAG
;
A
#
# COMPACT_ATOMS: atom_id res chain seq x y z
N MET A 1 -7.67 -2.80 -32.60
CA MET A 1 -8.55 -1.90 -31.81
C MET A 1 -8.33 -2.06 -30.29
N GLY A 2 -7.08 -2.04 -29.79
CA GLY A 2 -6.77 -2.24 -28.35
C GLY A 2 -6.31 -0.99 -27.57
N GLY A 3 -6.05 0.13 -28.26
CA GLY A 3 -5.38 1.29 -27.65
C GLY A 3 -6.25 2.16 -26.73
N SER A 4 -7.56 2.27 -26.98
CA SER A 4 -8.43 3.17 -26.22
C SER A 4 -8.68 2.70 -24.78
N GLY A 5 -8.73 1.38 -24.55
CA GLY A 5 -8.95 0.80 -23.22
C GLY A 5 -7.76 0.98 -22.27
N GLN A 6 -6.53 0.81 -22.78
CA GLN A 6 -5.31 0.99 -21.99
C GLN A 6 -5.07 2.46 -21.64
N ALA A 7 -5.29 3.38 -22.60
CA ALA A 7 -5.19 4.81 -22.36
C ALA A 7 -6.16 5.28 -21.25
N MET A 8 -7.40 4.75 -21.25
CA MET A 8 -8.39 5.06 -20.21
C MET A 8 -7.94 4.58 -18.82
N ILE A 9 -7.41 3.36 -18.70
CA ILE A 9 -6.91 2.85 -17.41
C ILE A 9 -5.74 3.71 -16.90
N GLY A 10 -4.81 4.10 -17.79
CA GLY A 10 -3.70 4.99 -17.44
C GLY A 10 -4.17 6.34 -16.91
N LEU A 11 -5.17 6.95 -17.55
CA LEU A 11 -5.77 8.20 -17.08
C LEU A 11 -6.46 8.05 -15.72
N LEU A 12 -7.16 6.93 -15.49
CA LEU A 12 -7.77 6.65 -14.19
C LEU A 12 -6.71 6.50 -13.10
N ILE A 13 -5.63 5.75 -13.35
CA ILE A 13 -4.51 5.59 -12.40
C ILE A 13 -3.89 6.96 -12.08
N TRP A 14 -3.64 7.78 -13.11
CA TRP A 14 -3.09 9.13 -12.94
C TRP A 14 -3.99 10.03 -12.09
N ARG A 15 -5.32 9.96 -12.33
CA ARG A 15 -6.30 10.69 -11.53
C ARG A 15 -6.23 10.27 -10.07
N GLU A 16 -6.24 8.97 -9.79
CA GLU A 16 -6.15 8.43 -8.42
C GLU A 16 -4.86 8.86 -7.73
N LEU A 17 -3.71 8.79 -8.40
CA LEU A 17 -2.43 9.29 -7.87
C LEU A 17 -2.48 10.79 -7.54
N THR A 18 -3.12 11.58 -8.39
CA THR A 18 -3.27 13.03 -8.17
C THR A 18 -4.19 13.33 -6.99
N VAL A 19 -5.25 12.54 -6.81
CA VAL A 19 -6.16 12.67 -5.65
C VAL A 19 -5.43 12.26 -4.37
N ILE A 20 -4.77 11.11 -4.37
CA ILE A 20 -4.02 10.60 -3.22
C ILE A 20 -2.94 11.59 -2.79
N SER A 21 -2.17 12.14 -3.73
CA SER A 21 -1.08 13.09 -3.43
C SER A 21 -1.58 14.42 -2.84
N ARG A 22 -2.87 14.74 -2.97
CA ARG A 22 -3.49 15.92 -2.33
C ARG A 22 -4.05 15.62 -0.94
N THR A 23 -4.12 14.36 -0.53
CA THR A 23 -4.63 14.01 0.80
C THR A 23 -3.57 14.26 1.87
N GLY A 24 -3.94 15.00 2.94
CA GLY A 24 -3.04 15.22 4.07
C GLY A 24 -2.60 13.91 4.75
N GLY A 25 -3.44 12.88 4.73
CA GLY A 25 -3.12 11.56 5.26
C GLY A 25 -1.90 10.91 4.59
N TYR A 26 -1.75 11.05 3.27
CA TYR A 26 -0.58 10.55 2.55
C TYR A 26 0.72 11.20 3.05
N TRP A 27 0.74 12.53 3.14
CA TRP A 27 1.90 13.28 3.61
C TRP A 27 2.22 13.05 5.08
N MET A 28 1.19 12.90 5.93
CA MET A 28 1.39 12.55 7.34
C MET A 28 2.02 11.16 7.47
N ALA A 29 1.57 10.17 6.71
CA ALA A 29 2.17 8.83 6.71
C ALA A 29 3.63 8.86 6.27
N MET A 30 3.92 9.61 5.19
CA MET A 30 5.27 9.84 4.69
C MET A 30 6.17 10.47 5.76
N ALA A 31 5.71 11.55 6.40
CA ALA A 31 6.46 12.24 7.44
C ALA A 31 6.71 11.34 8.65
N VAL A 32 5.69 10.62 9.13
CA VAL A 32 5.83 9.67 10.24
C VAL A 32 6.85 8.58 9.90
N HIS A 33 6.81 8.04 8.68
CA HIS A 33 7.77 7.03 8.24
C HIS A 33 9.21 7.57 8.24
N ILE A 34 9.43 8.75 7.65
CA ILE A 34 10.76 9.38 7.58
C ILE A 34 11.27 9.73 8.99
N VAL A 35 10.44 10.31 9.84
CA VAL A 35 10.82 10.69 11.21
C VAL A 35 11.17 9.47 12.05
N LEU A 36 10.39 8.38 11.97
CA LEU A 36 10.69 7.15 12.67
C LEU A 36 11.99 6.51 12.18
N LEU A 37 12.21 6.46 10.86
CA LEU A 37 13.48 5.96 10.32
C LEU A 37 14.67 6.82 10.74
N ALA A 38 14.53 8.16 10.72
CA ALA A 38 15.57 9.07 11.18
C ALA A 38 15.87 8.87 12.68
N ALA A 39 14.84 8.71 13.52
CA ALA A 39 15.00 8.42 14.93
C ALA A 39 15.75 7.10 15.16
N VAL A 40 15.45 6.05 14.39
CA VAL A 40 16.19 4.78 14.46
C VAL A 40 17.66 4.98 14.12
N VAL A 41 17.98 5.69 13.03
CA VAL A 41 19.36 5.99 12.63
C VAL A 41 20.10 6.78 13.71
N LEU A 42 19.45 7.76 14.33
CA LEU A 42 20.03 8.58 15.40
C LEU A 42 20.25 7.80 16.70
N ILE A 43 19.27 7.01 17.15
CA ILE A 43 19.43 6.18 18.35
C ILE A 43 20.58 5.16 18.15
N TRP A 44 20.70 4.63 16.94
CA TRP A 44 21.77 3.68 16.63
C TRP A 44 23.15 4.30 16.48
N SER A 45 23.28 5.63 16.30
CA SER A 45 24.60 6.26 16.28
C SER A 45 25.36 6.08 17.60
N ASP A 46 24.62 5.83 18.70
CA ASP A 46 25.17 5.55 20.03
C ASP A 46 25.62 4.09 20.22
N ARG A 47 25.55 3.26 19.17
CA ARG A 47 26.02 1.85 19.12
C ARG A 47 25.39 0.91 20.15
N ILE A 48 24.17 1.18 20.61
CA ILE A 48 23.44 0.29 21.53
C ILE A 48 22.55 -0.65 20.70
N PRO A 49 22.91 -1.94 20.55
CA PRO A 49 22.05 -2.89 19.85
C PRO A 49 20.79 -3.16 20.69
N VAL A 50 19.62 -2.95 20.10
CA VAL A 50 18.31 -3.19 20.76
C VAL A 50 17.87 -4.65 20.60
N LEU A 51 18.30 -5.31 19.52
CA LEU A 51 18.00 -6.70 19.17
C LEU A 51 19.30 -7.46 18.88
N ASP A 52 19.25 -8.79 18.88
CA ASP A 52 20.36 -9.59 18.37
C ASP A 52 20.39 -9.52 16.84
N GLY A 53 21.57 -9.37 16.24
CA GLY A 53 21.76 -9.35 14.79
C GLY A 53 22.57 -8.15 14.27
N THR A 54 22.70 -8.05 12.94
CA THR A 54 23.39 -6.91 12.32
C THR A 54 22.52 -5.66 12.32
N PHE A 55 23.14 -4.49 12.19
CA PHE A 55 22.42 -3.21 12.04
C PHE A 55 21.35 -3.27 10.94
N LEU A 56 21.67 -3.93 9.82
CA LEU A 56 20.76 -4.09 8.69
C LEU A 56 19.53 -4.91 9.05
N ASP A 57 19.71 -6.00 9.80
CA ASP A 57 18.59 -6.87 10.21
C ASP A 57 17.62 -6.12 11.13
N GLN A 58 18.15 -5.31 12.06
CA GLN A 58 17.33 -4.47 12.93
C GLN A 58 16.62 -3.36 12.15
N ALA A 59 17.33 -2.69 11.23
CA ALA A 59 16.75 -1.65 10.39
C ALA A 59 15.60 -2.21 9.54
N VAL A 60 15.79 -3.37 8.91
CA VAL A 60 14.75 -4.04 8.13
C VAL A 60 13.58 -4.48 9.02
N ALA A 61 13.83 -5.04 10.20
CA ALA A 61 12.79 -5.44 11.13
C ALA A 61 11.94 -4.25 11.60
N VAL A 62 12.59 -3.14 11.99
CA VAL A 62 11.89 -1.92 12.41
C VAL A 62 11.14 -1.29 11.24
N GLN A 63 11.75 -1.21 10.06
CA GLN A 63 11.11 -0.68 8.86
C GLN A 63 9.88 -1.52 8.49
N THR A 64 9.97 -2.84 8.56
CA THR A 64 8.85 -3.76 8.31
C THR A 64 7.73 -3.55 9.34
N ALA A 65 8.06 -3.45 10.62
CA ALA A 65 7.10 -3.21 11.69
C ALA A 65 6.38 -1.87 11.50
N VAL A 66 7.12 -0.79 11.27
CA VAL A 66 6.55 0.55 11.03
C VAL A 66 5.65 0.55 9.79
N LEU A 67 6.13 -0.01 8.67
CA LEU A 67 5.36 -0.05 7.42
C LEU A 67 4.10 -0.91 7.54
N SER A 68 4.11 -1.99 8.32
CA SER A 68 2.92 -2.82 8.55
C SER A 68 1.77 -2.06 9.22
N ILE A 69 2.07 -0.96 9.92
CA ILE A 69 1.09 -0.09 10.58
C ILE A 69 0.77 1.14 9.72
N VAL A 70 1.82 1.80 9.20
CA VAL A 70 1.71 3.06 8.45
C VAL A 70 1.06 2.85 7.09
N LEU A 71 1.39 1.77 6.36
CA LEU A 71 0.85 1.55 5.02
C LEU A 71 -0.67 1.33 5.04
N PRO A 72 -1.24 0.47 5.90
CA PRO A 72 -2.70 0.34 6.02
C PRO A 72 -3.38 1.62 6.50
N TRP A 73 -2.74 2.36 7.40
CA TRP A 73 -3.28 3.64 7.87
C TRP A 73 -3.39 4.66 6.73
N ALA A 74 -2.32 4.82 5.95
CA ALA A 74 -2.30 5.66 4.75
C ALA A 74 -3.34 5.17 3.75
N ALA A 75 -3.39 3.87 3.49
CA ALA A 75 -4.31 3.26 2.54
C ALA A 75 -5.78 3.52 2.86
N VAL A 76 -6.19 3.38 4.13
CA VAL A 76 -7.56 3.65 4.58
C VAL A 76 -7.91 5.14 4.49
N ARG A 77 -6.95 6.03 4.84
CA ARG A 77 -7.16 7.49 4.77
C ARG A 77 -7.25 7.99 3.33
N CYS A 78 -6.40 7.48 2.45
CA CYS A 78 -6.38 7.83 1.03
C CYS A 78 -7.55 7.19 0.27
N GLY A 79 -7.96 5.98 0.63
CA GLY A 79 -9.07 5.28 -0.02
C GLY A 79 -10.46 5.79 0.38
N GLY A 80 -10.57 6.46 1.54
CA GLY A 80 -11.83 6.87 2.15
C GLY A 80 -12.33 8.28 1.78
N THR A 81 -11.67 8.98 0.86
CA THR A 81 -12.11 10.31 0.34
C THR A 81 -13.43 10.24 -0.41
N ASP A 82 -13.77 9.05 -0.91
CA ASP A 82 -15.03 8.76 -1.58
C ASP A 82 -16.09 8.36 -0.53
N HIS A 83 -16.66 9.33 0.19
CA HIS A 83 -17.88 9.09 0.98
C HIS A 83 -19.09 8.97 0.05
N ASP A 84 -20.04 8.10 0.41
CA ASP A 84 -21.35 7.92 -0.21
C ASP A 84 -21.36 7.49 -1.69
N GLY A 85 -20.93 6.25 -1.95
CA GLY A 85 -21.12 5.61 -3.26
C GLY A 85 -20.10 5.99 -4.33
N GLY A 86 -19.00 6.66 -3.96
CA GLY A 86 -18.02 7.21 -4.91
C GLY A 86 -17.53 6.28 -6.04
N PRO A 87 -17.15 5.00 -5.85
CA PRO A 87 -16.73 4.17 -6.99
C PRO A 87 -17.89 3.83 -7.95
N ALA A 88 -19.12 3.69 -7.43
CA ALA A 88 -20.30 3.43 -8.25
C ALA A 88 -20.77 4.70 -8.98
N LEU A 89 -20.78 5.84 -8.30
CA LEU A 89 -21.12 7.14 -8.87
C LEU A 89 -20.09 7.59 -9.91
N LEU A 90 -18.82 7.27 -9.69
CA LEU A 90 -17.74 7.61 -10.62
C LEU A 90 -17.71 6.65 -11.83
N ALA A 91 -18.03 5.37 -11.63
CA ALA A 91 -18.29 4.44 -12.72
C ALA A 91 -19.51 4.90 -13.57
N ALA A 92 -20.58 5.36 -12.92
CA ALA A 92 -21.78 5.86 -13.59
C ALA A 92 -21.52 7.15 -14.39
N THR A 93 -20.78 8.12 -13.82
CA THR A 93 -20.48 9.39 -14.51
C THR A 93 -19.53 9.24 -15.68
N ILE A 94 -18.61 8.28 -15.63
CA ILE A 94 -17.64 8.02 -16.72
C ILE A 94 -18.16 6.94 -17.69
N ALA A 95 -19.35 6.36 -17.44
CA ALA A 95 -19.90 5.23 -18.20
C ALA A 95 -18.89 4.07 -18.34
N THR A 96 -18.14 3.79 -17.27
CA THR A 96 -17.10 2.75 -17.25
C THR A 96 -17.46 1.62 -16.28
N ARG A 97 -16.90 0.44 -16.51
CA ARG A 97 -17.11 -0.71 -15.62
C ARG A 97 -16.47 -0.45 -14.24
N PRO A 98 -17.16 -0.74 -13.14
CA PRO A 98 -16.64 -0.48 -11.80
C PRO A 98 -15.38 -1.29 -11.48
N SER A 99 -15.22 -2.50 -12.03
CA SER A 99 -13.97 -3.26 -11.94
C SER A 99 -12.74 -2.49 -12.43
N ARG A 100 -12.86 -1.66 -13.47
CA ARG A 100 -11.73 -0.84 -13.97
C ARG A 100 -11.38 0.29 -13.01
N VAL A 101 -12.38 0.88 -12.36
CA VAL A 101 -12.19 1.95 -11.37
C VAL A 101 -11.52 1.39 -10.11
N VAL A 102 -12.00 0.24 -9.62
CA VAL A 102 -11.39 -0.45 -8.46
C VAL A 102 -9.96 -0.88 -8.76
N LEU A 103 -9.70 -1.43 -9.95
CA LEU A 103 -8.35 -1.81 -10.36
C LEU A 103 -7.43 -0.59 -10.46
N ALA A 104 -7.87 0.50 -11.11
CA ALA A 104 -7.09 1.73 -11.19
C ALA A 104 -6.79 2.31 -9.80
N LYS A 105 -7.76 2.28 -8.89
CA LYS A 105 -7.59 2.71 -7.49
C LYS A 105 -6.58 1.84 -6.75
N CYS A 106 -6.64 0.52 -6.94
CA CYS A 106 -5.67 -0.39 -6.32
C CYS A 106 -4.25 -0.16 -6.84
N VAL A 107 -4.09 0.06 -8.15
CA VAL A 107 -2.78 0.35 -8.77
C VAL A 107 -2.26 1.74 -8.38
N GLY A 108 -3.12 2.75 -8.35
CA GLY A 108 -2.74 4.10 -7.90
C GLY A 108 -2.33 4.10 -6.43
N LEU A 109 -3.07 3.35 -5.59
CA LEU A 109 -2.77 3.21 -4.17
C LEU A 109 -1.48 2.44 -3.94
N SER A 110 -1.24 1.33 -4.64
CA SER A 110 0.01 0.58 -4.52
C SER A 110 1.21 1.41 -4.95
N ALA A 111 1.10 2.19 -6.03
CA ALA A 111 2.16 3.10 -6.48
C ALA A 111 2.44 4.21 -5.45
N ALA A 112 1.40 4.80 -4.85
CA ALA A 112 1.56 5.81 -3.80
C ALA A 112 2.21 5.22 -2.54
N LEU A 113 1.77 4.05 -2.09
CA LEU A 113 2.35 3.37 -0.93
C LEU A 113 3.80 2.93 -1.21
N ALA A 114 4.12 2.47 -2.42
CA ALA A 114 5.49 2.19 -2.83
C ALA A 114 6.37 3.44 -2.77
N ALA A 115 5.85 4.61 -3.16
CA ALA A 115 6.58 5.87 -3.02
C ALA A 115 6.89 6.21 -1.54
N ILE A 116 5.99 5.86 -0.60
CA ILE A 116 6.27 5.98 0.84
C ILE A 116 7.45 5.09 1.23
N VAL A 117 7.46 3.82 0.82
CA VAL A 117 8.58 2.91 1.09
C VAL A 117 9.89 3.43 0.50
N MET A 118 9.85 3.91 -0.74
CA MET A 118 11.03 4.43 -1.45
C MET A 118 11.57 5.73 -0.86
N SER A 119 10.75 6.52 -0.15
CA SER A 119 11.22 7.71 0.56
C SER A 119 12.20 7.41 1.69
N GLY A 120 12.22 6.18 2.21
CA GLY A 120 13.19 5.73 3.22
C GLY A 120 14.56 5.36 2.64
N LEU A 121 14.67 5.26 1.31
CA LEU A 121 15.89 4.82 0.62
C LEU A 121 17.09 5.76 0.87
N PRO A 122 16.96 7.10 0.85
CA PRO A 122 18.06 8.00 1.21
C PRO A 122 18.60 7.74 2.63
N LEU A 123 17.72 7.48 3.60
CA LEU A 123 18.12 7.15 4.98
C LEU A 123 18.83 5.81 5.05
N ALA A 124 18.37 4.80 4.31
CA ALA A 124 19.04 3.52 4.22
C ALA A 124 20.45 3.64 3.61
N ILE A 125 20.64 4.47 2.58
CA ILE A 125 21.95 4.76 1.99
C ILE A 125 22.88 5.42 3.02
N LEU A 126 22.39 6.43 3.74
CA LEU A 126 23.19 7.09 4.79
C LEU A 126 23.61 6.09 5.87
N ALA A 127 22.70 5.23 6.30
CA ALA A 127 22.97 4.23 7.31
C ALA A 127 24.01 3.19 6.84
N GLN A 128 23.99 2.81 5.55
CA GLN A 128 25.02 1.97 4.96
C GLN A 128 26.41 2.60 4.92
N GLN A 129 26.49 3.91 4.67
CA GLN A 129 27.77 4.61 4.66
C GLN A 129 28.43 4.59 6.04
N VAL A 130 27.61 4.64 7.10
CA VAL A 130 28.09 4.52 8.49
C VAL A 130 28.53 3.09 8.81
N SER A 131 27.88 2.08 8.24
CA SER A 131 28.10 0.67 8.58
C SER A 131 29.04 -0.10 7.63
N ALA A 132 29.63 0.54 6.62
CA ALA A 132 30.55 -0.05 5.64
C ALA A 132 30.03 -1.33 4.93
N LEU A 133 28.72 -1.40 4.65
CA LEU A 133 28.10 -2.57 4.01
C LEU A 133 28.18 -2.54 2.46
N PRO A 134 28.06 -3.70 1.77
CA PRO A 134 28.00 -3.77 0.32
C PRO A 134 26.79 -3.02 -0.28
N ARG A 135 27.03 -2.18 -1.29
CA ARG A 135 26.02 -1.31 -1.94
C ARG A 135 24.86 -2.07 -2.61
N LEU A 136 25.07 -3.31 -3.04
CA LEU A 136 24.07 -4.12 -3.74
C LEU A 136 22.95 -4.66 -2.82
N ARG A 137 23.11 -4.57 -1.49
CA ARG A 137 22.17 -5.19 -0.55
C ARG A 137 20.89 -4.38 -0.34
N VAL A 138 20.97 -3.04 -0.31
CA VAL A 138 19.79 -2.15 -0.12
C VAL A 138 18.67 -2.37 -1.12
N PRO A 139 18.90 -2.36 -2.45
CA PRO A 139 17.80 -2.49 -3.39
C PRO A 139 17.12 -3.86 -3.27
N LEU A 140 17.88 -4.92 -2.94
CA LEU A 140 17.32 -6.25 -2.74
C LEU A 140 16.46 -6.33 -1.48
N ASP A 141 16.86 -5.65 -0.41
CA ASP A 141 16.09 -5.59 0.84
C ASP A 141 14.84 -4.70 0.74
N MET A 142 14.80 -3.76 -0.22
CA MET A 142 13.63 -2.91 -0.47
C MET A 142 12.53 -3.60 -1.28
N LEU A 143 12.87 -4.59 -2.11
CA LEU A 143 11.90 -5.35 -2.91
C LEU A 143 10.76 -5.97 -2.09
N PRO A 144 11.01 -6.69 -0.98
CA PRO A 144 9.93 -7.25 -0.16
C PRO A 144 9.07 -6.17 0.49
N LEU A 145 9.63 -5.01 0.83
CA LEU A 145 8.88 -3.88 1.41
C LEU A 145 7.97 -3.22 0.37
N VAL A 146 8.44 -3.08 -0.86
CA VAL A 146 7.60 -2.61 -1.99
C VAL A 146 6.49 -3.63 -2.28
N ALA A 147 6.80 -4.92 -2.23
CA ALA A 147 5.78 -5.96 -2.39
C ALA A 147 4.74 -5.94 -1.25
N LEU A 148 5.16 -5.66 0.00
CA LEU A 148 4.26 -5.47 1.12
C LEU A 148 3.30 -4.29 0.90
N SER A 149 3.75 -3.24 0.21
CA SER A 149 2.90 -2.08 -0.12
C SER A 149 1.76 -2.42 -1.09
N SER A 150 2.00 -3.32 -2.05
CA SER A 150 0.95 -3.77 -2.97
C SER A 150 -0.05 -4.69 -2.28
N PHE A 151 0.43 -5.56 -1.36
CA PHE A 151 -0.44 -6.36 -0.50
C PHE A 151 -1.31 -5.48 0.41
N ALA A 152 -0.72 -4.50 1.09
CA ALA A 152 -1.45 -3.56 1.95
C ALA A 152 -2.51 -2.77 1.15
N ALA A 153 -2.18 -2.35 -0.08
CA ALA A 153 -3.14 -1.71 -0.99
C ALA A 153 -4.30 -2.64 -1.32
N ALA A 154 -4.04 -3.90 -1.70
CA ALA A 154 -5.05 -4.89 -2.06
C ALA A 154 -6.00 -5.21 -0.89
N VAL A 155 -5.45 -5.42 0.31
CA VAL A 155 -6.28 -5.65 1.51
C VAL A 155 -7.11 -4.41 1.84
N SER A 156 -6.50 -3.23 1.77
CA SER A 156 -7.22 -1.99 2.10
C SER A 156 -8.35 -1.73 1.12
N THR A 157 -8.14 -1.94 -0.19
CA THR A 157 -9.22 -1.83 -1.19
C THR A 157 -10.30 -2.88 -1.00
N ALA A 158 -9.95 -4.11 -0.61
CA ALA A 158 -10.93 -5.14 -0.24
C ALA A 158 -11.83 -4.66 0.91
N THR A 159 -11.23 -4.09 1.96
CA THR A 159 -12.00 -3.59 3.11
C THR A 159 -12.89 -2.39 2.78
N LEU A 160 -12.64 -1.66 1.69
CA LEU A 160 -13.52 -0.57 1.24
C LEU A 160 -14.89 -1.09 0.76
N LEU A 161 -14.98 -2.35 0.35
CA LEU A 161 -16.24 -2.97 -0.05
C LEU A 161 -17.13 -3.33 1.15
N TRP A 162 -16.58 -3.29 2.37
CA TRP A 162 -17.31 -3.64 3.58
C TRP A 162 -17.96 -2.40 4.22
N PRO A 163 -19.23 -2.47 4.66
CA PRO A 163 -19.93 -1.37 5.31
C PRO A 163 -19.49 -1.24 6.78
N VAL A 164 -18.19 -1.08 7.02
CA VAL A 164 -17.61 -0.97 8.36
C VAL A 164 -16.92 0.38 8.57
N ASN A 165 -16.85 0.80 9.83
CA ASN A 165 -16.19 2.04 10.23
C ASN A 165 -14.71 2.06 9.81
N ARG A 166 -14.18 3.27 9.56
CA ARG A 166 -12.78 3.45 9.12
C ARG A 166 -11.77 2.80 10.06
N LEU A 167 -12.02 2.85 11.37
CA LEU A 167 -11.15 2.23 12.37
C LEU A 167 -11.11 0.71 12.24
N ALA A 168 -12.27 0.05 12.03
CA ALA A 168 -12.32 -1.39 11.82
C ALA A 168 -11.57 -1.81 10.55
N ARG A 169 -11.70 -1.06 9.45
CA ARG A 169 -10.93 -1.30 8.21
C ARG A 169 -9.43 -1.22 8.46
N TRP A 170 -9.00 -0.19 9.17
CA TRP A 170 -7.60 -0.02 9.53
C TRP A 170 -7.10 -1.19 10.38
N CYS A 171 -7.83 -1.59 11.43
CA CYS A 171 -7.43 -2.72 12.27
C CYS A 171 -7.32 -4.02 11.47
N VAL A 172 -8.28 -4.32 10.59
CA VAL A 172 -8.25 -5.53 9.73
C VAL A 172 -7.08 -5.47 8.76
N ALA A 173 -6.88 -4.33 8.08
CA ALA A 173 -5.80 -4.18 7.12
C ALA A 173 -4.42 -4.23 7.79
N THR A 174 -4.27 -3.66 8.99
CA THR A 174 -3.05 -3.76 9.81
C THR A 174 -2.82 -5.18 10.29
N ALA A 175 -3.83 -5.87 10.83
CA ALA A 175 -3.70 -7.26 11.26
C ALA A 175 -3.29 -8.18 10.10
N ALA A 176 -3.91 -8.01 8.92
CA ALA A 176 -3.55 -8.78 7.74
C ALA A 176 -2.14 -8.46 7.23
N THR A 177 -1.76 -7.18 7.16
CA THR A 177 -0.44 -6.74 6.69
C THR A 177 0.67 -7.17 7.65
N ALA A 178 0.46 -7.00 8.96
CA ALA A 178 1.40 -7.44 10.00
C ALA A 178 1.50 -8.97 10.05
N GLY A 179 0.37 -9.69 9.96
CA GLY A 179 0.37 -11.15 9.87
C GLY A 179 1.15 -11.64 8.65
N ALA A 180 0.90 -11.04 7.48
CA ALA A 180 1.63 -11.37 6.26
C ALA A 180 3.14 -11.08 6.39
N ALA A 181 3.51 -9.95 6.99
CA ALA A 181 4.90 -9.58 7.27
C ALA A 181 5.57 -10.56 8.25
N TYR A 182 4.86 -11.02 9.28
CA TYR A 182 5.38 -11.97 10.27
C TYR A 182 5.60 -13.37 9.69
N TRP A 183 4.67 -13.84 8.86
CA TRP A 183 4.71 -15.19 8.28
C TRP A 183 5.59 -15.30 7.04
N ALA A 184 5.97 -14.18 6.42
CA ALA A 184 6.70 -14.22 5.18
C ALA A 184 8.16 -14.66 5.40
N PRO A 185 8.62 -15.72 4.69
CA PRO A 185 10.01 -16.14 4.76
C PRO A 185 10.91 -15.06 4.17
N SER A 186 11.95 -14.65 4.90
CA SER A 186 12.90 -13.63 4.48
C SER A 186 13.49 -13.92 3.09
N GLY A 187 13.69 -12.88 2.29
CA GLY A 187 14.32 -12.97 0.96
C GLY A 187 13.32 -13.07 -0.20
N ALA A 188 13.77 -13.52 -1.37
CA ALA A 188 13.02 -13.44 -2.63
C ALA A 188 11.64 -14.15 -2.61
N ILE A 189 11.48 -15.15 -1.75
CA ILE A 189 10.22 -15.90 -1.60
C ILE A 189 9.13 -14.98 -1.02
N SER A 190 9.43 -14.17 0.01
CA SER A 190 8.47 -13.19 0.53
C SER A 190 7.97 -12.22 -0.55
N THR A 191 8.87 -11.71 -1.38
CA THR A 191 8.54 -10.78 -2.47
C THR A 191 7.56 -11.42 -3.46
N MET A 192 7.80 -12.66 -3.87
CA MET A 192 6.92 -13.39 -4.78
C MET A 192 5.55 -13.66 -4.15
N VAL A 193 5.52 -14.04 -2.86
CA VAL A 193 4.27 -14.29 -2.12
C VAL A 193 3.46 -13.01 -1.99
N PHE A 194 4.06 -11.90 -1.57
CA PHE A 194 3.36 -10.63 -1.42
C PHE A 194 2.84 -10.08 -2.74
N LEU A 195 3.65 -10.13 -3.80
CA LEU A 195 3.20 -9.73 -5.13
C LEU A 195 2.09 -10.65 -5.66
N GLY A 196 2.25 -11.96 -5.53
CA GLY A 196 1.27 -12.94 -5.97
C GLY A 196 -0.08 -12.75 -5.26
N VAL A 197 -0.06 -12.71 -3.93
CA VAL A 197 -1.28 -12.52 -3.13
C VAL A 197 -1.87 -11.13 -3.34
N GLY A 198 -1.04 -10.09 -3.45
CA GLY A 198 -1.49 -8.72 -3.74
C GLY A 198 -2.18 -8.61 -5.10
N LEU A 199 -1.61 -9.18 -6.15
CA LEU A 199 -2.18 -9.18 -7.51
C LEU A 199 -3.45 -10.02 -7.60
N ILE A 200 -3.44 -11.24 -7.06
CA ILE A 200 -4.61 -12.13 -7.04
C ILE A 200 -5.72 -11.50 -6.21
N GLY A 201 -5.40 -10.98 -5.02
CA GLY A 201 -6.36 -10.27 -4.17
C GLY A 201 -6.98 -9.08 -4.87
N SER A 202 -6.18 -8.24 -5.52
CA SER A 202 -6.67 -7.09 -6.30
C SER A 202 -7.61 -7.52 -7.43
N LEU A 203 -7.31 -8.61 -8.11
CA LEU A 203 -8.15 -9.17 -9.18
C LEU A 203 -9.49 -9.67 -8.60
N VAL A 204 -9.46 -10.46 -7.53
CA VAL A 204 -10.65 -11.02 -6.88
C VAL A 204 -11.55 -9.90 -6.36
N VAL A 205 -10.97 -8.89 -5.72
CA VAL A 205 -11.71 -7.70 -5.23
C VAL A 205 -12.37 -6.97 -6.40
N SER A 206 -11.64 -6.76 -7.50
CA SER A 206 -12.17 -6.10 -8.71
C SER A 206 -13.32 -6.89 -9.35
N LEU A 207 -13.22 -8.22 -9.39
CA LEU A 207 -14.28 -9.10 -9.91
C LEU A 207 -15.50 -9.12 -8.99
N SER A 208 -15.29 -9.10 -7.67
CA SER A 208 -16.37 -9.07 -6.67
C SER A 208 -17.14 -7.74 -6.65
N ALA A 209 -16.48 -6.64 -7.04
CA ALA A 209 -17.13 -5.34 -7.19
C ALA A 209 -18.14 -5.37 -8.35
N ASP A 210 -17.81 -6.02 -9.46
CA ASP A 210 -18.71 -6.17 -10.61
C ASP A 210 -19.95 -7.02 -10.28
N SER A 211 -19.83 -8.04 -9.42
CA SER A 211 -20.99 -8.84 -9.00
C SER A 211 -21.87 -8.08 -8.00
N SER A 212 -21.28 -7.39 -7.04
CA SER A 212 -22.02 -6.66 -5.99
C SER A 212 -22.83 -5.49 -6.55
N LEU A 213 -22.32 -4.80 -7.58
CA LEU A 213 -22.99 -3.64 -8.19
C LEU A 213 -24.07 -4.01 -9.21
N ARG A 214 -24.14 -5.26 -9.68
CA ARG A 214 -25.22 -5.72 -10.57
C ARG A 214 -26.58 -5.85 -9.86
N TYR A 215 -26.61 -5.85 -8.54
CA TYR A 215 -27.84 -6.03 -7.74
C TYR A 215 -28.52 -4.71 -7.31
N LEU A 216 -28.02 -3.55 -7.77
CA LEU A 216 -28.65 -2.25 -7.52
C LEU A 216 -29.80 -1.80 -8.47
N PRO A 217 -30.18 -2.48 -9.58
CA PRO A 217 -31.16 -1.90 -10.51
C PRO A 217 -32.61 -1.86 -10.01
N ASP A 218 -32.96 -2.51 -8.89
CA ASP A 218 -34.39 -2.67 -8.51
C ASP A 218 -34.86 -1.79 -7.34
N CYS A 219 -34.01 -0.96 -6.74
CA CYS A 219 -34.37 -0.19 -5.52
C CYS A 219 -34.83 1.26 -5.78
N HIS A 220 -34.89 1.74 -7.03
CA HIS A 220 -35.30 3.12 -7.36
C HIS A 220 -36.50 3.21 -8.32
N ALA A 221 -37.30 2.13 -8.44
CA ALA A 221 -38.54 2.13 -9.20
C ALA A 221 -39.80 2.39 -8.32
N GLY A 222 -39.65 2.96 -7.12
CA GLY A 222 -40.74 3.26 -6.18
C GLY A 222 -40.80 4.74 -5.82
#